data_AF-A0A2T0VCM7-F1
#
_entry.id   AF-A0A2T0VCM7-F1
#
_cell.length_a   1.000
_cell.length_b   1.000
_cell.length_c   1.000
_cell.angle_alpha   90.00
_cell.angle_beta   90.00
_cell.angle_gamma   90.00
#
_symmetry.space_group_name_H-M   'P 1'
#
loop_
_entity.id
_entity.type
_entity.pdbx_description
1 polymer ?
#
loop_
_entity_poly.entity_id
_entity_poly.type
_entity_poly.pdbx_seq_one_letter_code
_entity_poly.pdbx_strand_id
1 'polypeptide(L)'
;MVDTATPTPMRDRVDSAKVTRPGIPPLRRGGPPPRRRTSYTLPTRPAVPRQLAPRDARWWIGAAVLVVSMLLIGFVVHATLFSWLQHSRSQDIAFQDLRTSLAKADIPVGQLDVNEDLVALGTPVSLLSIPEIGLTETVVEGSTASVLRTGPGHRRDSVMPGQAGTSVILGRQTTYGGPFRSVGQLVPGDEITITTGQGVHIYTVFGVRRNDDPLPEVLKAGAGRLELITADGLALFPGGALHIDAELTSDVQPTPTKVMTYQALPKDERAMGQDGEAWFAALTALAVFIGAGITLWWLWRSWGRWHTWLIGTPIMLALGVTTADAVMAALPNLI
;
A
#
# COMPACT_ATOMS: atom_id res chain seq x y z
N MET A 1 74.52 -18.60 23.80
CA MET A 1 75.05 -19.90 24.24
C MET A 1 74.56 -20.93 23.21
N VAL A 2 75.26 -21.33 22.14
CA VAL A 2 76.69 -21.71 21.95
C VAL A 2 77.10 -22.60 23.12
N ASP A 3 77.48 -23.87 23.02
CA ASP A 3 78.14 -24.72 22.01
C ASP A 3 77.88 -26.17 22.54
N THR A 4 78.18 -27.32 21.94
CA THR A 4 79.51 -27.78 21.56
C THR A 4 79.42 -29.22 21.01
N ALA A 5 80.38 -29.50 20.14
CA ALA A 5 80.68 -30.70 19.38
C ALA A 5 81.07 -31.97 20.19
N THR A 6 80.84 -33.13 19.54
CA THR A 6 81.63 -34.39 19.36
C THR A 6 82.77 -34.74 20.34
N PRO A 7 83.14 -36.04 20.55
CA PRO A 7 83.84 -36.84 19.53
C PRO A 7 83.66 -38.39 19.57
N THR A 8 84.05 -39.02 18.46
CA THR A 8 84.22 -40.47 18.22
C THR A 8 85.55 -41.01 18.78
N PRO A 9 85.67 -42.32 19.05
CA PRO A 9 86.76 -43.14 18.47
C PRO A 9 86.29 -44.57 18.10
N MET A 10 86.69 -45.21 16.99
CA MET A 10 87.99 -45.79 16.55
C MET A 10 88.25 -47.25 17.01
N ARG A 11 88.68 -48.07 16.03
CA ARG A 11 89.32 -49.42 16.03
C ARG A 11 88.41 -50.60 15.65
N ASP A 12 88.62 -51.32 14.54
CA ASP A 12 89.76 -52.06 13.94
C ASP A 12 89.81 -53.56 14.28
N ARG A 13 89.77 -54.36 13.20
CA ARG A 13 90.52 -55.60 12.93
C ARG A 13 89.98 -56.95 13.46
N VAL A 14 89.77 -57.91 12.55
CA VAL A 14 90.67 -59.05 12.22
C VAL A 14 89.90 -60.11 11.40
N ASP A 15 90.56 -60.57 10.33
CA ASP A 15 90.24 -61.68 9.44
C ASP A 15 89.99 -63.04 10.12
N SER A 16 89.17 -63.90 9.49
CA SER A 16 89.42 -65.36 9.48
C SER A 16 88.66 -66.08 8.38
N ALA A 17 89.34 -67.08 7.85
CA ALA A 17 89.14 -67.70 6.56
C ALA A 17 88.03 -68.77 6.50
N LYS A 18 87.39 -68.76 5.33
CA LYS A 18 86.71 -69.80 4.55
C LYS A 18 86.89 -71.28 4.98
N VAL A 19 85.79 -71.94 5.34
CA VAL A 19 85.60 -73.39 5.18
C VAL A 19 84.27 -73.64 4.46
N THR A 20 84.37 -74.33 3.32
CA THR A 20 83.31 -74.60 2.34
C THR A 20 82.35 -75.68 2.84
N ARG A 21 81.03 -75.43 2.74
CA ARG A 21 79.97 -76.45 2.79
C ARG A 21 79.02 -76.25 1.58
N PRO A 22 78.34 -77.31 1.11
CA PRO A 22 77.76 -77.36 -0.23
C PRO A 22 76.58 -76.40 -0.42
N GLY A 23 76.44 -75.88 -1.64
CA GLY A 23 75.48 -74.84 -2.00
C GLY A 23 74.03 -75.20 -1.70
N ILE A 24 73.40 -74.36 -0.88
CA ILE A 24 71.95 -74.21 -0.81
C ILE A 24 71.62 -72.90 -1.54
N PRO A 25 70.79 -72.92 -2.60
CA PRO A 25 70.40 -71.70 -3.30
C PRO A 25 69.61 -70.77 -2.36
N PRO A 26 69.83 -69.44 -2.42
CA PRO A 26 69.23 -68.51 -1.47
C PRO A 26 67.70 -68.49 -1.62
N LEU A 27 67.01 -68.70 -0.49
CA LEU A 27 65.58 -68.41 -0.36
C LEU A 27 65.37 -66.91 -0.63
N ARG A 28 64.91 -66.62 -1.85
CA ARG A 28 64.43 -65.30 -2.27
C ARG A 28 63.34 -64.88 -1.29
N ARG A 29 63.64 -63.98 -0.35
CA ARG A 29 62.63 -63.23 0.41
C ARG A 29 61.77 -62.47 -0.60
N GLY A 30 60.64 -63.06 -0.98
CA GLY A 30 59.58 -62.32 -1.64
C GLY A 30 59.14 -61.21 -0.71
N GLY A 31 59.23 -59.95 -1.16
CA GLY A 31 58.56 -58.85 -0.47
C GLY A 31 57.06 -59.15 -0.33
N PRO A 32 56.37 -58.54 0.64
CA PRO A 32 54.93 -58.73 0.78
C PRO A 32 54.26 -58.42 -0.57
N PRO A 33 53.31 -59.25 -1.03
CA PRO A 33 52.64 -59.00 -2.30
C PRO A 33 51.99 -57.62 -2.26
N PRO A 34 51.96 -56.88 -3.38
CA PRO A 34 51.31 -55.58 -3.43
C PRO A 34 49.88 -55.76 -2.95
N ARG A 35 49.50 -55.08 -1.86
CA ARG A 35 48.10 -54.96 -1.43
C ARG A 35 47.35 -54.33 -2.58
N ARG A 36 46.71 -55.16 -3.41
CA ARG A 36 45.69 -54.71 -4.35
C ARG A 36 44.62 -54.04 -3.49
N ARG A 37 44.60 -52.70 -3.48
CA ARG A 37 43.43 -51.96 -3.04
C ARG A 37 42.34 -52.31 -4.04
N THR A 38 41.56 -53.34 -3.75
CA THR A 38 40.27 -53.55 -4.40
C THR A 38 39.44 -52.34 -4.00
N SER A 39 39.38 -51.36 -4.89
CA SER A 39 38.38 -50.30 -4.83
C SER A 39 37.03 -51.01 -4.93
N TYR A 40 36.40 -51.30 -3.79
CA TYR A 40 34.98 -51.63 -3.79
C TYR A 40 34.25 -50.36 -4.22
N THR A 41 34.01 -50.20 -5.53
CA THR A 41 32.96 -49.30 -6.00
C THR A 41 31.66 -49.85 -5.46
N LEU A 42 31.16 -49.23 -4.38
CA LEU A 42 29.78 -49.43 -3.94
C LEU A 42 28.90 -49.29 -5.19
N PRO A 43 28.01 -50.25 -5.49
CA PRO A 43 27.07 -50.09 -6.59
C PRO A 43 26.28 -48.80 -6.33
N THR A 44 26.54 -47.79 -7.14
CA THR A 44 25.75 -46.55 -7.15
C THR A 44 24.33 -46.97 -7.49
N ARG A 45 23.45 -46.96 -6.48
CA ARG A 45 22.01 -47.15 -6.68
C ARG A 45 21.62 -46.20 -7.81
N PRO A 46 21.02 -46.68 -8.91
CA PRO A 46 20.58 -45.79 -9.98
C PRO A 46 19.71 -44.73 -9.33
N ALA A 47 20.09 -43.46 -9.49
CA ALA A 47 19.32 -42.35 -8.94
C ALA A 47 17.91 -42.49 -9.50
N VAL A 48 16.93 -42.79 -8.64
CA VAL A 48 15.53 -42.82 -9.05
C VAL A 48 15.25 -41.42 -9.59
N PRO A 49 14.91 -41.25 -10.88
CA PRO A 49 14.61 -39.93 -11.39
C PRO A 49 13.49 -39.35 -10.53
N ARG A 50 13.76 -38.21 -9.89
CA ARG A 50 12.72 -37.47 -9.16
C ARG A 50 11.59 -37.27 -10.16
N GLN A 51 10.42 -37.84 -9.86
CA GLN A 51 9.22 -37.58 -10.65
C GLN A 51 8.98 -36.08 -10.56
N LEU A 52 9.29 -35.37 -11.65
CA LEU A 52 8.90 -33.98 -11.80
C LEU A 52 7.38 -33.96 -11.72
N ALA A 53 6.83 -33.06 -10.90
CA ALA A 53 5.38 -32.90 -10.78
C ALA A 53 4.78 -32.86 -12.20
N PRO A 54 3.75 -33.68 -12.51
CA PRO A 54 3.13 -33.65 -13.82
C PRO A 54 2.71 -32.21 -14.11
N ARG A 55 3.18 -31.63 -15.21
CA ARG A 55 2.68 -30.33 -15.70
C ARG A 55 1.33 -30.54 -16.40
N ASP A 56 0.45 -31.28 -15.75
CA ASP A 56 -0.91 -31.55 -16.19
C ASP A 56 -1.80 -30.32 -15.93
N ALA A 57 -3.03 -30.34 -16.43
CA ALA A 57 -3.95 -29.21 -16.29
C ALA A 57 -4.21 -28.84 -14.82
N ARG A 58 -4.19 -29.82 -13.91
CA ARG A 58 -4.43 -29.63 -12.47
C ARG A 58 -3.32 -28.80 -11.81
N TRP A 59 -2.07 -29.05 -12.19
CA TRP A 59 -0.94 -28.26 -11.70
C TRP A 59 -1.06 -26.78 -12.11
N TRP A 60 -1.40 -26.50 -13.37
CA TRP A 60 -1.60 -25.13 -13.85
C TRP A 60 -2.78 -24.42 -13.19
N ILE A 61 -3.88 -25.12 -12.96
CA ILE A 61 -5.03 -24.59 -12.21
C ILE A 61 -4.58 -24.22 -10.78
N GLY A 62 -3.86 -25.11 -10.09
CA GLY A 62 -3.35 -24.83 -8.76
C GLY A 62 -2.39 -23.62 -8.72
N ALA A 63 -1.50 -23.51 -9.70
CA ALA A 63 -0.61 -22.36 -9.83
C ALA A 63 -1.38 -21.05 -10.08
N ALA A 64 -2.40 -21.07 -10.95
CA ALA A 64 -3.23 -19.91 -11.22
C ALA A 64 -4.00 -19.44 -9.97
N VAL A 65 -4.60 -20.38 -9.22
CA VAL A 65 -5.29 -20.08 -7.96
C VAL A 65 -4.34 -19.45 -6.96
N LEU A 66 -3.13 -20.00 -6.78
CA LEU A 66 -2.13 -19.43 -5.88
C LEU A 66 -1.72 -18.01 -6.26
N VAL A 67 -1.54 -17.73 -7.55
CA VAL A 67 -1.21 -16.38 -8.03
C VAL A 67 -2.35 -15.41 -7.71
N VAL A 68 -3.60 -15.79 -8.02
CA VAL A 68 -4.77 -14.95 -7.71
C VAL A 68 -4.90 -14.72 -6.21
N SER A 69 -4.74 -15.75 -5.38
CA SER A 69 -4.75 -15.60 -3.93
C SER A 69 -3.67 -14.65 -3.43
N MET A 70 -2.45 -14.74 -3.97
CA MET A 70 -1.35 -13.85 -3.55
C MET A 70 -1.58 -12.40 -3.97
N LEU A 71 -2.18 -12.18 -5.15
CA LEU A 71 -2.60 -10.84 -5.60
C LEU A 71 -3.69 -10.25 -4.71
N LEU A 72 -4.71 -11.05 -4.36
CA LEU A 72 -5.78 -10.62 -3.46
C LEU A 72 -5.25 -10.28 -2.06
N ILE A 73 -4.36 -11.12 -1.52
CA ILE A 73 -3.71 -10.84 -0.22
C ILE A 73 -2.87 -9.56 -0.31
N GLY A 74 -2.08 -9.39 -1.37
CA GLY A 74 -1.29 -8.16 -1.58
C GLY A 74 -2.18 -6.91 -1.69
N PHE A 75 -3.31 -7.02 -2.38
CA PHE A 75 -4.29 -5.94 -2.48
C PHE A 75 -4.92 -5.59 -1.12
N VAL A 76 -5.29 -6.59 -0.31
CA VAL A 76 -5.82 -6.35 1.05
C VAL A 76 -4.75 -5.71 1.94
N VAL A 77 -3.49 -6.15 1.87
CA VAL A 77 -2.37 -5.53 2.59
C VAL A 77 -2.19 -4.07 2.15
N HIS A 78 -2.29 -3.80 0.85
CA HIS A 78 -2.24 -2.44 0.34
C HIS A 78 -3.39 -1.57 0.87
N ALA A 79 -4.64 -2.04 0.74
CA ALA A 79 -5.84 -1.31 1.11
C ALA A 79 -6.02 -1.07 2.62
N THR A 80 -5.27 -1.77 3.47
CA THR A 80 -5.38 -1.66 4.93
C THR A 80 -4.12 -1.07 5.57
N LEU A 81 -2.93 -1.54 5.19
CA LEU A 81 -1.67 -1.13 5.81
C LEU A 81 -0.99 0.00 5.03
N PHE A 82 -0.80 -0.20 3.72
CA PHE A 82 -0.03 0.75 2.92
C PHE A 82 -0.80 2.05 2.67
N SER A 83 -2.11 1.94 2.47
CA SER A 83 -3.00 3.08 2.27
C SER A 83 -3.06 4.00 3.50
N TRP A 84 -2.92 3.46 4.72
CA TRP A 84 -2.87 4.27 5.94
C TRP A 84 -1.63 5.16 5.98
N LEU A 85 -0.45 4.61 5.61
CA LEU A 85 0.79 5.39 5.50
C LEU A 85 0.71 6.46 4.41
N GLN A 86 0.10 6.13 3.25
CA GLN A 86 -0.15 7.09 2.18
C GLN A 86 -1.04 8.24 2.68
N HIS A 87 -2.13 7.93 3.37
CA HIS A 87 -3.04 8.92 3.97
C HIS A 87 -2.34 9.82 4.97
N SER A 88 -1.61 9.28 5.95
CA SER A 88 -0.89 10.08 6.95
C SER A 88 0.09 11.06 6.30
N ARG A 89 0.86 10.61 5.31
CA ARG A 89 1.76 11.49 4.55
C ARG A 89 0.98 12.58 3.80
N SER A 90 -0.12 12.22 3.16
CA SER A 90 -0.96 13.16 2.42
C SER A 90 -1.58 14.21 3.34
N GLN A 91 -2.03 13.83 4.53
CA GLN A 91 -2.59 14.74 5.53
C GLN A 91 -1.54 15.70 6.10
N ASP A 92 -0.33 15.22 6.36
CA ASP A 92 0.76 16.09 6.79
C ASP A 92 1.05 17.17 5.75
N ILE A 93 1.14 16.79 4.47
CA ILE A 93 1.37 17.73 3.35
C ILE A 93 0.20 18.71 3.23
N ALA A 94 -1.03 18.20 3.19
CA ALA A 94 -2.24 19.02 3.05
C ALA A 94 -2.38 20.02 4.21
N PHE A 95 -2.05 19.62 5.43
CA PHE A 95 -2.08 20.52 6.59
C PHE A 95 -1.03 21.63 6.50
N GLN A 96 0.20 21.33 6.06
CA GLN A 96 1.23 22.37 5.86
C GLN A 96 0.85 23.34 4.75
N ASP A 97 0.27 22.84 3.66
CA ASP A 97 -0.21 23.66 2.55
C ASP A 97 -1.37 24.54 3.01
N LEU A 98 -2.37 23.98 3.69
CA LEU A 98 -3.48 24.72 4.29
C LEU A 98 -2.99 25.82 5.23
N ARG A 99 -2.06 25.50 6.14
CA ARG A 99 -1.49 26.46 7.08
C ARG A 99 -0.79 27.61 6.35
N THR A 100 -0.05 27.29 5.28
CA THR A 100 0.64 28.29 4.47
C THR A 100 -0.35 29.19 3.75
N SER A 101 -1.41 28.62 3.18
CA SER A 101 -2.45 29.35 2.48
C SER A 101 -3.32 30.21 3.41
N LEU A 102 -3.63 29.73 4.62
CA LEU A 102 -4.24 30.53 5.69
C LEU A 102 -3.37 31.74 6.02
N ALA A 103 -2.06 31.55 6.14
CA ALA A 103 -1.12 32.63 6.46
C ALA A 103 -0.98 33.67 5.33
N LYS A 104 -1.15 33.23 4.07
CA LYS A 104 -1.12 34.11 2.88
C LYS A 104 -2.47 34.74 2.54
N ALA A 105 -3.54 34.30 3.19
CA ALA A 105 -4.93 34.66 2.87
C ALA A 105 -5.30 34.37 1.40
N ASP A 106 -4.80 33.27 0.84
CA ASP A 106 -5.06 32.81 -0.54
C ASP A 106 -5.93 31.55 -0.62
N ILE A 107 -6.53 31.13 0.50
CA ILE A 107 -7.46 29.99 0.53
C ILE A 107 -8.75 30.31 -0.20
N PRO A 108 -9.25 29.38 -1.04
CA PRO A 108 -10.55 29.53 -1.65
C PRO A 108 -11.68 29.63 -0.61
N VAL A 109 -12.47 30.70 -0.72
CA VAL A 109 -13.70 30.90 0.08
C VAL A 109 -14.96 30.62 -0.75
N GLY A 110 -14.83 29.95 -1.88
CA GLY A 110 -15.93 29.62 -2.78
C GLY A 110 -15.49 28.60 -3.82
N GLN A 111 -16.29 28.45 -4.87
CA GLN A 111 -16.03 27.48 -5.95
C GLN A 111 -14.93 27.93 -6.91
N LEU A 112 -14.57 29.21 -6.88
CA LEU A 112 -13.52 29.80 -7.69
C LEU A 112 -12.31 30.16 -6.83
N ASP A 113 -11.13 30.06 -7.42
CA ASP A 113 -9.87 30.52 -6.85
C ASP A 113 -9.67 32.03 -7.06
N VAL A 114 -8.49 32.53 -6.68
CA VAL A 114 -8.13 33.95 -6.82
C VAL A 114 -8.02 34.43 -8.27
N ASN A 115 -7.93 33.52 -9.24
CA ASN A 115 -7.83 33.80 -10.67
C ASN A 115 -9.18 33.65 -11.39
N GLU A 116 -10.27 33.42 -10.65
CA GLU A 116 -11.61 33.12 -11.18
C GLU A 116 -11.72 31.77 -11.92
N ASP A 117 -10.77 30.86 -11.69
CA ASP A 117 -10.84 29.48 -12.17
C ASP A 117 -11.50 28.58 -11.12
N LEU A 118 -12.11 27.47 -11.54
CA LEU A 118 -12.62 26.48 -10.58
C LEU A 118 -11.47 25.96 -9.71
N VAL A 119 -11.71 25.91 -8.40
CA VAL A 119 -10.72 25.41 -7.44
C VAL A 119 -10.26 24.01 -7.86
N ALA A 120 -8.94 23.86 -7.99
CA ALA A 120 -8.34 22.60 -8.42
C ALA A 120 -8.65 21.47 -7.44
N LEU A 121 -8.89 20.27 -7.99
CA LEU A 121 -9.08 19.06 -7.20
C LEU A 121 -7.85 18.78 -6.32
N GLY A 122 -8.08 18.45 -5.06
CA GLY A 122 -7.04 18.19 -4.07
C GLY A 122 -6.49 19.43 -3.36
N THR A 123 -6.92 20.64 -3.72
CA THR A 123 -6.53 21.87 -3.01
C THR A 123 -7.08 21.84 -1.58
N PRO A 124 -6.25 22.04 -0.53
CA PRO A 124 -6.75 22.16 0.84
C PRO A 124 -7.67 23.37 1.03
N VAL A 125 -8.86 23.16 1.59
CA VAL A 125 -9.88 24.21 1.76
C VAL A 125 -10.24 24.47 3.22
N SER A 126 -10.13 23.46 4.09
CA SER A 126 -10.48 23.62 5.50
C SER A 126 -9.84 22.57 6.41
N LEU A 127 -9.81 22.84 7.71
CA LEU A 127 -9.46 21.89 8.75
C LEU A 127 -10.73 21.45 9.49
N LEU A 128 -11.08 20.17 9.43
CA LEU A 128 -12.19 19.55 10.13
C LEU A 128 -11.72 18.95 11.45
N SER A 129 -12.40 19.27 12.55
CA SER A 129 -12.15 18.71 13.88
C SER A 129 -13.46 18.25 14.52
N ILE A 130 -13.50 17.01 14.99
CA ILE A 130 -14.64 16.43 15.71
C ILE A 130 -14.10 15.77 16.99
N PRO A 131 -14.09 16.49 18.12
CA PRO A 131 -13.45 16.01 19.36
C PRO A 131 -14.02 14.69 19.89
N GLU A 132 -15.34 14.49 19.80
CA GLU A 132 -16.04 13.32 20.36
C GLU A 132 -15.54 11.99 19.78
N ILE A 133 -15.10 12.02 18.51
CA ILE A 133 -14.54 10.84 17.82
C ILE A 133 -13.03 10.95 17.57
N GLY A 134 -12.37 11.98 18.13
CA GLY A 134 -10.94 12.24 17.96
C GLY A 134 -10.52 12.48 16.51
N LEU A 135 -11.41 13.03 15.67
CA LEU A 135 -11.12 13.30 14.26
C LEU A 135 -10.47 14.67 14.10
N THR A 136 -9.36 14.74 13.38
CA THR A 136 -8.77 15.99 12.90
C THR A 136 -8.15 15.74 11.53
N GLU A 137 -8.75 16.30 10.49
CA GLU A 137 -8.39 16.03 9.10
C GLU A 137 -8.45 17.32 8.28
N THR A 138 -7.50 17.47 7.36
CA THR A 138 -7.54 18.53 6.34
C THR A 138 -8.47 18.09 5.22
N VAL A 139 -9.49 18.91 4.97
CA VAL A 139 -10.45 18.74 3.88
C VAL A 139 -9.88 19.37 2.62
N VAL A 140 -9.91 18.62 1.53
CA VAL A 140 -9.47 19.07 0.20
C VAL A 140 -10.66 19.29 -0.73
N GLU A 141 -10.49 20.07 -1.79
CA GLU A 141 -11.55 20.30 -2.79
C GLU A 141 -11.73 19.07 -3.67
N GLY A 142 -12.99 18.66 -3.88
CA GLY A 142 -13.36 17.54 -4.73
C GLY A 142 -13.63 16.25 -3.96
N SER A 143 -14.47 15.41 -4.55
CA SER A 143 -14.94 14.17 -3.92
C SER A 143 -14.83 12.93 -4.82
N THR A 144 -13.92 12.96 -5.79
CA THR A 144 -13.61 11.79 -6.61
C THR A 144 -12.91 10.72 -5.77
N ALA A 145 -12.93 9.47 -6.23
CA ALA A 145 -12.20 8.40 -5.57
C ALA A 145 -10.69 8.72 -5.45
N SER A 146 -10.08 9.35 -6.46
CA SER A 146 -8.66 9.72 -6.41
C SER A 146 -8.36 10.77 -5.34
N VAL A 147 -9.20 11.79 -5.20
CA VAL A 147 -9.07 12.85 -4.18
C VAL A 147 -9.31 12.28 -2.77
N LEU A 148 -10.35 11.48 -2.57
CA LEU A 148 -10.68 10.95 -1.25
C LEU A 148 -9.66 9.95 -0.68
N ARG A 149 -8.60 9.61 -1.43
CA ARG A 149 -7.45 8.85 -0.91
C ARG A 149 -6.51 9.69 -0.06
N THR A 150 -6.52 11.01 -0.25
CA THR A 150 -5.63 11.93 0.47
C THR A 150 -6.28 12.52 1.70
N GLY A 151 -7.61 12.40 1.85
CA GLY A 151 -8.38 12.86 2.99
C GLY A 151 -9.85 13.10 2.66
N PRO A 152 -10.63 13.66 3.61
CA PRO A 152 -11.98 14.11 3.35
C PRO A 152 -12.02 15.18 2.25
N GLY A 153 -13.07 15.15 1.43
CA GLY A 153 -13.23 16.00 0.26
C GLY A 153 -14.50 16.84 0.31
N HIS A 154 -14.38 18.14 0.04
CA HIS A 154 -15.52 19.04 -0.11
C HIS A 154 -16.17 18.86 -1.49
N ARG A 155 -17.50 18.76 -1.53
CA ARG A 155 -18.24 18.60 -2.78
C ARG A 155 -18.33 19.95 -3.49
N ARG A 156 -17.78 20.05 -4.71
CA ARG A 156 -17.54 21.33 -5.38
C ARG A 156 -18.80 22.13 -5.73
N ASP A 157 -19.99 21.52 -5.73
CA ASP A 157 -21.27 22.21 -5.94
C ASP A 157 -21.85 22.84 -4.65
N SER A 158 -21.33 22.44 -3.49
CA SER A 158 -21.79 22.93 -2.20
C SER A 158 -21.12 24.24 -1.78
N VAL A 159 -21.68 24.91 -0.77
CA VAL A 159 -21.05 26.13 -0.23
C VAL A 159 -19.86 25.75 0.65
N MET A 160 -18.91 26.66 0.84
CA MET A 160 -17.83 26.39 1.78
C MET A 160 -18.36 26.32 3.22
N PRO A 161 -17.71 25.55 4.11
CA PRO A 161 -18.10 25.53 5.52
C PRO A 161 -18.11 26.93 6.14
N GLY A 162 -19.12 27.21 6.96
CA GLY A 162 -19.41 28.51 7.58
C GLY A 162 -20.36 29.41 6.80
N GLN A 163 -20.68 29.06 5.55
CA GLN A 163 -21.52 29.90 4.69
C GLN A 163 -23.02 29.56 4.79
N ALA A 164 -23.87 30.50 4.36
CA ALA A 164 -25.30 30.26 4.22
C ALA A 164 -25.56 29.23 3.10
N GLY A 165 -26.31 28.16 3.41
CA GLY A 165 -26.50 27.01 2.54
C GLY A 165 -25.96 25.71 3.17
N THR A 166 -25.99 24.63 2.39
CA THR A 166 -25.46 23.33 2.82
C THR A 166 -24.07 23.13 2.24
N SER A 167 -23.07 22.92 3.11
CA SER A 167 -21.74 22.44 2.77
C SER A 167 -21.71 20.93 2.91
N VAL A 168 -21.13 20.23 1.92
CA VAL A 168 -21.09 18.77 1.89
C VAL A 168 -19.64 18.29 1.87
N ILE A 169 -19.30 17.42 2.81
CA ILE A 169 -17.97 16.81 2.91
C ILE A 169 -18.11 15.29 2.84
N LEU A 170 -17.35 14.67 1.96
CA LEU A 170 -17.32 13.24 1.75
C LEU A 170 -16.03 12.67 2.34
N GLY A 171 -16.09 11.47 2.91
CA GLY A 171 -14.91 10.81 3.45
C GLY A 171 -15.02 9.30 3.39
N ARG A 172 -13.89 8.61 3.24
CA ARG A 172 -13.87 7.15 3.17
C ARG A 172 -14.19 6.51 4.52
N GLN A 173 -14.94 5.41 4.49
CA GLN A 173 -15.28 4.62 5.66
C GLN A 173 -14.13 3.72 6.11
N THR A 174 -13.41 3.07 5.17
CA THR A 174 -12.48 1.98 5.51
C THR A 174 -11.06 2.23 5.01
N THR A 175 -10.88 2.50 3.72
CA THR A 175 -9.53 2.56 3.13
C THR A 175 -8.89 3.95 3.27
N TYR A 176 -7.58 4.03 3.02
CA TYR A 176 -6.80 5.28 3.19
C TYR A 176 -6.98 5.89 4.58
N GLY A 177 -6.86 5.05 5.61
CA GLY A 177 -7.05 5.44 7.00
C GLY A 177 -8.51 5.55 7.45
N GLY A 178 -9.48 5.56 6.53
CA GLY A 178 -10.91 5.61 6.85
C GLY A 178 -11.24 6.81 7.74
N PRO A 179 -10.97 8.06 7.29
CA PRO A 179 -11.16 9.24 8.13
C PRO A 179 -12.59 9.33 8.70
N PHE A 180 -13.59 8.85 7.96
CA PHE A 180 -14.99 8.85 8.38
C PHE A 180 -15.45 7.47 8.87
N ARG A 181 -14.54 6.64 9.42
CA ARG A 181 -14.90 5.34 10.00
C ARG A 181 -15.80 5.45 11.25
N SER A 182 -15.70 6.56 11.98
CA SER A 182 -16.36 6.75 13.28
C SER A 182 -17.46 7.81 13.27
N VAL A 183 -17.70 8.52 12.16
CA VAL A 183 -18.72 9.60 12.11
C VAL A 183 -20.14 9.09 12.38
N GLY A 184 -20.41 7.81 12.14
CA GLY A 184 -21.69 7.19 12.49
C GLY A 184 -21.91 6.96 13.99
N GLN A 185 -20.92 7.27 14.83
CA GLN A 185 -21.04 7.24 16.30
C GLN A 185 -21.54 8.57 16.86
N LEU A 186 -21.56 9.63 16.04
CA LEU A 186 -22.02 10.95 16.46
C LEU A 186 -23.51 10.92 16.81
N VAL A 187 -23.86 11.68 17.83
CA VAL A 187 -25.23 11.83 18.32
C VAL A 187 -25.66 13.30 18.25
N PRO A 188 -26.97 13.57 18.21
CA PRO A 188 -27.47 14.94 18.29
C PRO A 188 -26.92 15.68 19.50
N GLY A 189 -26.37 16.87 19.29
CA GLY A 189 -25.69 17.68 20.30
C GLY A 189 -24.16 17.68 20.18
N ASP A 190 -23.56 16.72 19.46
CA ASP A 190 -22.11 16.68 19.26
C ASP A 190 -21.63 17.86 18.42
N GLU A 191 -20.44 18.37 18.75
CA GLU A 191 -19.86 19.53 18.09
C GLU A 191 -18.88 19.14 16.98
N ILE A 192 -18.98 19.83 15.85
CA ILE A 192 -18.05 19.76 14.72
C ILE A 192 -17.48 21.16 14.50
N THR A 193 -16.16 21.29 14.59
CA THR A 193 -15.45 22.54 14.31
C THR A 193 -14.81 22.48 12.93
N ILE A 194 -15.03 23.48 12.09
CA ILE A 194 -14.36 23.62 10.79
C ILE A 194 -13.66 24.97 10.71
N THR A 195 -12.36 24.95 10.44
CA THR A 195 -11.57 26.17 10.20
C THR A 195 -11.39 26.39 8.70
N THR A 196 -11.79 27.55 8.21
CA THR A 196 -11.69 27.95 6.79
C THR A 196 -10.94 29.27 6.67
N GLY A 197 -10.74 29.76 5.43
CA GLY A 197 -10.25 31.12 5.20
C GLY A 197 -11.15 32.23 5.76
N GLN A 198 -12.42 31.95 6.07
CA GLN A 198 -13.36 32.91 6.68
C GLN A 198 -13.43 32.83 8.21
N GLY A 199 -12.64 31.95 8.84
CA GLY A 199 -12.59 31.79 10.29
C GLY A 199 -12.99 30.39 10.77
N VAL A 200 -13.29 30.30 12.06
CA VAL A 200 -13.69 29.07 12.75
C VAL A 200 -15.20 29.00 12.83
N HIS A 201 -15.77 27.88 12.37
CA HIS A 201 -17.20 27.64 12.31
C HIS A 201 -17.57 26.44 13.15
N ILE A 202 -18.62 26.59 13.96
CA ILE A 202 -19.09 25.57 14.88
C ILE A 202 -20.42 25.04 14.38
N TYR A 203 -20.51 23.73 14.27
CA TYR A 203 -21.71 23.01 13.88
C TYR A 203 -22.14 22.06 14.99
N THR A 204 -23.45 21.90 15.17
CA THR A 204 -24.02 20.94 16.12
C THR A 204 -24.80 19.87 15.37
N VAL A 205 -24.43 18.61 15.58
CA VAL A 205 -25.10 17.46 14.97
C VAL A 205 -26.55 17.43 15.42
N PHE A 206 -27.48 17.17 14.50
CA PHE A 206 -28.90 16.98 14.83
C PHE A 206 -29.49 15.70 14.24
N GLY A 207 -28.80 15.05 13.30
CA GLY A 207 -29.32 13.85 12.65
C GLY A 207 -28.22 12.97 12.06
N VAL A 208 -28.44 11.65 12.13
CA VAL A 208 -27.69 10.64 11.39
C VAL A 208 -28.71 9.86 10.57
N ARG A 209 -28.53 9.84 9.24
CA ARG A 209 -29.47 9.30 8.27
C ARG A 209 -28.80 8.31 7.32
N ARG A 210 -29.59 7.38 6.81
CA ARG A 210 -29.27 6.49 5.69
C ARG A 210 -30.03 6.93 4.44
N ASN A 211 -29.70 6.35 3.29
CA ASN A 211 -30.30 6.70 1.99
C ASN A 211 -31.84 6.65 1.96
N ASP A 212 -32.48 5.76 2.72
CA ASP A 212 -33.94 5.59 2.75
C ASP A 212 -34.65 6.47 3.79
N ASP A 213 -33.89 7.20 4.61
CA ASP A 213 -34.44 8.08 5.63
C ASP A 213 -34.98 9.39 5.00
N PRO A 214 -36.01 10.02 5.60
CA PRO A 214 -36.54 11.28 5.09
C PRO A 214 -35.47 12.37 5.09
N LEU A 215 -35.54 13.23 4.08
CA LEU A 215 -34.68 14.41 4.01
C LEU A 215 -34.93 15.34 5.22
N PRO A 216 -33.89 16.03 5.71
CA PRO A 216 -34.04 16.98 6.80
C PRO A 216 -34.92 18.15 6.38
N GLU A 217 -35.43 18.89 7.37
CA GLU A 217 -36.23 20.10 7.14
C GLU A 217 -35.49 21.07 6.20
N VAL A 218 -36.25 21.75 5.34
CA VAL A 218 -35.74 22.74 4.41
C VAL A 218 -34.94 23.79 5.18
N LEU A 219 -33.73 24.08 4.70
CA LEU A 219 -32.85 25.06 5.33
C LEU A 219 -33.48 26.45 5.29
N LYS A 220 -33.54 27.11 6.46
CA LYS A 220 -34.04 28.48 6.56
C LYS A 220 -33.14 29.44 5.77
N ALA A 221 -33.74 30.48 5.19
CA ALA A 221 -32.98 31.48 4.46
C ALA A 221 -31.90 32.12 5.35
N GLY A 222 -30.66 32.15 4.85
CA GLY A 222 -29.52 32.69 5.61
C GLY A 222 -28.94 31.75 6.67
N ALA A 223 -29.48 30.55 6.87
CA ALA A 223 -28.90 29.55 7.76
C ALA A 223 -27.81 28.72 7.05
N GLY A 224 -26.88 28.16 7.82
CA GLY A 224 -25.85 27.23 7.35
C GLY A 224 -26.11 25.80 7.84
N ARG A 225 -25.74 24.81 7.03
CA ARG A 225 -25.79 23.38 7.37
C ARG A 225 -24.53 22.69 6.86
N LEU A 226 -24.06 21.70 7.60
CA LEU A 226 -23.02 20.77 7.20
C LEU A 226 -23.64 19.38 7.02
N GLU A 227 -23.28 18.70 5.94
CA GLU A 227 -23.58 17.29 5.70
C GLU A 227 -22.26 16.53 5.53
N LEU A 228 -21.96 15.61 6.44
CA LEU A 228 -20.86 14.66 6.28
C LEU A 228 -21.41 13.37 5.66
N ILE A 229 -20.74 12.84 4.64
CA ILE A 229 -21.17 11.63 3.95
C ILE A 229 -20.05 10.59 3.94
N THR A 230 -20.38 9.36 4.35
CA THR A 230 -19.48 8.20 4.31
C THR A 230 -20.23 6.97 3.81
N ALA A 231 -19.53 5.88 3.52
CA ALA A 231 -20.16 4.61 3.17
C ALA A 231 -20.85 3.96 4.39
N ASP A 232 -21.98 3.27 4.17
CA ASP A 232 -22.69 2.49 5.18
C ASP A 232 -22.69 1.00 4.83
N GLY A 233 -22.50 0.15 5.84
CA GLY A 233 -22.49 -1.32 5.71
C GLY A 233 -21.11 -1.96 5.89
N LEU A 234 -20.90 -3.09 5.22
CA LEU A 234 -19.69 -3.92 5.36
C LEU A 234 -18.47 -3.20 4.78
N ALA A 235 -17.34 -3.31 5.49
CA ALA A 235 -16.05 -2.83 5.00
C ALA A 235 -15.76 -3.39 3.60
N LEU A 236 -15.39 -2.51 2.66
CA LEU A 236 -15.16 -2.80 1.22
C LEU A 236 -16.41 -3.20 0.41
N PHE A 237 -17.56 -3.45 1.03
CA PHE A 237 -18.81 -3.82 0.39
C PHE A 237 -20.00 -3.05 0.99
N PRO A 238 -19.99 -1.71 0.94
CA PRO A 238 -21.08 -0.93 1.49
C PRO A 238 -22.38 -1.11 0.72
N GLY A 239 -23.50 -1.05 1.44
CA GLY A 239 -24.85 -1.13 0.88
C GLY A 239 -25.45 0.24 0.53
N GLY A 240 -24.84 1.33 0.99
CA GLY A 240 -25.34 2.68 0.78
C GLY A 240 -24.42 3.74 1.35
N ALA A 241 -24.98 4.92 1.61
CA ALA A 241 -24.28 6.02 2.27
C ALA A 241 -24.94 6.36 3.61
N LEU A 242 -24.10 6.81 4.54
CA LEU A 242 -24.46 7.37 5.81
C LEU A 242 -24.26 8.89 5.74
N HIS A 243 -25.25 9.63 6.21
CA HIS A 243 -25.30 11.09 6.20
C HIS A 243 -25.38 11.61 7.63
N ILE A 244 -24.51 12.55 7.99
CA ILE A 244 -24.52 13.21 9.29
C ILE A 244 -24.84 14.67 9.04
N ASP A 245 -25.99 15.12 9.52
CA ASP A 245 -26.42 16.51 9.37
C ASP A 245 -26.13 17.29 10.64
N ALA A 246 -25.53 18.46 10.46
CA ALA A 246 -25.24 19.40 11.54
C ALA A 246 -25.66 20.82 11.16
N GLU A 247 -26.22 21.55 12.11
CA GLU A 247 -26.64 22.94 11.93
C GLU A 247 -25.49 23.88 12.32
N LEU A 248 -25.28 24.94 11.54
CA LEU A 248 -24.28 25.97 11.85
C LEU A 248 -24.76 26.80 13.04
N THR A 249 -24.02 26.76 14.15
CA THR A 249 -24.35 27.47 15.39
C THR A 249 -23.50 28.71 15.64
N SER A 250 -22.39 28.88 14.91
CA SER A 250 -21.60 30.11 14.88
C SER A 250 -22.13 31.13 13.85
N ASP A 251 -21.51 32.31 13.79
CA ASP A 251 -21.88 33.36 12.85
C ASP A 251 -21.79 32.90 11.39
N VAL A 252 -22.87 33.13 10.64
CA VAL A 252 -22.96 32.75 9.23
C VAL A 252 -22.18 33.73 8.36
N GLN A 253 -21.30 33.19 7.53
CA GLN A 253 -20.47 33.98 6.63
C GLN A 253 -21.15 34.30 5.30
N PRO A 254 -20.80 35.44 4.68
CA PRO A 254 -21.23 35.76 3.32
C PRO A 254 -20.86 34.64 2.35
N THR A 255 -21.81 34.27 1.50
CA THR A 255 -21.68 33.21 0.50
C THR A 255 -21.45 33.83 -0.87
N PRO A 256 -20.31 33.55 -1.54
CA PRO A 256 -20.11 33.97 -2.93
C PRO A 256 -21.16 33.33 -3.86
N THR A 257 -21.35 33.95 -5.03
CA THR A 257 -22.25 33.41 -6.05
C THR A 257 -21.79 32.03 -6.50
N LYS A 258 -22.70 31.05 -6.48
CA LYS A 258 -22.44 29.71 -7.00
C LYS A 258 -22.34 29.73 -8.53
N VAL A 259 -21.29 29.11 -9.05
CA VAL A 259 -21.05 28.87 -10.48
C VAL A 259 -21.32 27.42 -10.89
N MET A 260 -21.19 26.46 -9.96
CA MET A 260 -21.46 25.05 -10.18
C MET A 260 -22.66 24.58 -9.36
N THR A 261 -23.58 23.87 -10.02
CA THR A 261 -24.76 23.27 -9.40
C THR A 261 -24.64 21.75 -9.34
N TYR A 262 -25.46 21.10 -8.52
CA TYR A 262 -25.49 19.64 -8.41
C TYR A 262 -25.72 18.91 -9.75
N GLN A 263 -26.47 19.53 -10.67
CA GLN A 263 -26.72 18.95 -12.00
C GLN A 263 -25.45 18.90 -12.86
N ALA A 264 -24.56 19.87 -12.68
CA ALA A 264 -23.27 19.95 -13.35
C ALA A 264 -22.18 19.11 -12.66
N LEU A 265 -22.41 18.66 -11.42
CA LEU A 265 -21.47 17.81 -10.68
C LEU A 265 -21.29 16.44 -11.39
N PRO A 266 -20.06 16.08 -11.75
CA PRO A 266 -19.71 14.75 -12.25
C PRO A 266 -20.24 13.61 -11.37
N LYS A 267 -20.57 12.47 -11.98
CA LYS A 267 -21.21 11.35 -11.28
C LYS A 267 -20.28 10.66 -10.29
N ASP A 268 -18.98 10.65 -10.57
CA ASP A 268 -17.90 10.10 -9.76
C ASP A 268 -17.61 10.92 -8.48
N GLU A 269 -18.09 12.17 -8.42
CA GLU A 269 -18.02 13.02 -7.22
C GLU A 269 -19.24 12.92 -6.31
N ARG A 270 -20.31 12.25 -6.76
CA ARG A 270 -21.50 12.02 -5.92
C ARG A 270 -21.21 10.96 -4.87
N ALA A 271 -22.03 10.87 -3.83
CA ALA A 271 -21.90 9.81 -2.84
C ALA A 271 -21.99 8.43 -3.51
N MET A 272 -21.04 7.55 -3.21
CA MET A 272 -20.89 6.24 -3.87
C MET A 272 -20.67 6.33 -5.39
N GLY A 273 -20.22 7.48 -5.88
CA GLY A 273 -19.86 7.72 -7.27
C GLY A 273 -18.64 6.91 -7.68
N GLN A 274 -18.60 6.51 -8.95
CA GLN A 274 -17.53 5.71 -9.53
C GLN A 274 -17.12 6.29 -10.87
N ASP A 275 -15.82 6.37 -11.12
CA ASP A 275 -15.28 6.69 -12.43
C ASP A 275 -15.19 5.43 -13.30
N GLY A 276 -15.99 5.39 -14.35
CA GLY A 276 -15.98 4.28 -15.30
C GLY A 276 -14.71 4.23 -16.16
N GLU A 277 -14.07 5.37 -16.42
CA GLU A 277 -12.85 5.46 -17.22
C GLU A 277 -11.62 4.98 -16.44
N ALA A 278 -11.63 5.12 -15.12
CA ALA A 278 -10.59 4.61 -14.23
C ALA A 278 -10.39 3.09 -14.36
N TRP A 279 -11.41 2.31 -14.78
CA TRP A 279 -11.23 0.88 -15.05
C TRP A 279 -10.25 0.61 -16.19
N PHE A 280 -10.21 1.46 -17.21
CA PHE A 280 -9.25 1.31 -18.29
C PHE A 280 -7.81 1.49 -17.77
N ALA A 281 -7.60 2.49 -16.93
CA ALA A 281 -6.31 2.71 -16.27
C ALA A 281 -5.94 1.53 -15.34
N ALA A 282 -6.89 1.01 -14.56
CA ALA A 282 -6.68 -0.14 -13.68
C ALA A 282 -6.30 -1.42 -14.44
N LEU A 283 -7.02 -1.73 -15.52
CA LEU A 283 -6.72 -2.88 -16.38
C LEU A 283 -5.37 -2.74 -17.09
N THR A 284 -5.03 -1.52 -17.52
CA THR A 284 -3.73 -1.24 -18.13
C THR A 284 -2.60 -1.40 -17.11
N ALA A 285 -2.74 -0.86 -15.90
CA ALA A 285 -1.76 -1.03 -14.82
C ALA A 285 -1.57 -2.51 -14.47
N LEU A 286 -2.66 -3.28 -14.40
CA LEU A 286 -2.61 -4.71 -14.16
C LEU A 286 -1.88 -5.46 -15.30
N ALA A 287 -2.15 -5.12 -16.55
CA ALA A 287 -1.45 -5.72 -17.69
C ALA A 287 0.06 -5.42 -17.67
N VAL A 288 0.44 -4.18 -17.33
CA VAL A 288 1.85 -3.78 -17.15
C VAL A 288 2.49 -4.54 -15.99
N PHE A 289 1.80 -4.67 -14.86
CA PHE A 289 2.28 -5.43 -13.71
C PHE A 289 2.54 -6.90 -14.07
N ILE A 290 1.60 -7.54 -14.76
CA ILE A 290 1.75 -8.92 -15.25
C ILE A 290 2.92 -9.05 -16.23
N GLY A 291 3.00 -8.14 -17.22
CA GLY A 291 4.08 -8.14 -18.20
C GLY A 291 5.46 -7.95 -17.56
N ALA A 292 5.56 -7.09 -16.55
CA ALA A 292 6.78 -6.86 -15.81
C ALA A 292 7.15 -8.07 -14.94
N GLY A 293 6.17 -8.79 -14.36
CA GLY A 293 6.39 -10.07 -13.68
C GLY A 293 6.92 -11.17 -14.62
N ILE A 294 6.38 -11.27 -15.83
CA ILE A 294 6.87 -12.20 -16.87
C ILE A 294 8.31 -11.84 -17.28
N THR A 295 8.58 -10.55 -17.47
CA THR A 295 9.92 -10.05 -17.80
C THR A 295 10.92 -10.37 -16.68
N LEU A 296 10.50 -10.21 -15.42
CA LEU A 296 11.32 -10.53 -14.27
C LEU A 296 11.64 -12.03 -14.19
N TRP A 297 10.64 -12.88 -14.44
CA TRP A 297 10.84 -14.33 -14.52
C TRP A 297 11.80 -14.72 -15.65
N TRP A 298 11.71 -14.07 -16.81
CA TRP A 298 12.62 -14.29 -17.93
C TRP A 298 14.06 -13.89 -17.59
N LEU A 299 14.26 -12.69 -17.02
CA LEU A 299 15.57 -12.22 -16.56
C LEU A 299 16.18 -13.13 -15.48
N TRP A 300 15.33 -13.65 -14.58
CA TRP A 300 15.76 -14.55 -13.51
C TRP A 300 16.31 -15.87 -14.08
N ARG A 301 15.75 -16.32 -15.20
CA ARG A 301 16.21 -17.52 -15.92
C ARG A 301 17.46 -17.27 -16.76
N SER A 302 17.66 -16.06 -17.28
CA SER A 302 18.72 -15.77 -18.26
C SER A 302 19.98 -15.14 -17.67
N TRP A 303 19.88 -14.27 -16.66
CA TRP A 303 20.98 -13.36 -16.25
C TRP A 303 21.51 -13.54 -14.82
N GLY A 304 20.79 -14.27 -13.96
CA GLY A 304 21.28 -14.65 -12.64
C GLY A 304 20.41 -14.14 -11.50
N ARG A 305 20.14 -15.03 -10.54
CA ARG A 305 19.06 -14.89 -9.57
C ARG A 305 19.19 -13.65 -8.69
N TRP A 306 20.38 -13.35 -8.17
CA TRP A 306 20.57 -12.28 -7.19
C TRP A 306 20.35 -10.88 -7.77
N HIS A 307 20.93 -10.59 -8.94
CA HIS A 307 20.77 -9.30 -9.60
C HIS A 307 19.30 -9.04 -9.98
N THR A 308 18.61 -10.07 -10.48
CA THR A 308 17.20 -9.97 -10.84
C THR A 308 16.31 -9.67 -9.64
N TRP A 309 16.51 -10.34 -8.50
CA TRP A 309 15.72 -10.06 -7.30
C TRP A 309 16.01 -8.68 -6.71
N LEU A 310 17.29 -8.24 -6.71
CA LEU A 310 17.69 -6.96 -6.12
C LEU A 310 17.09 -5.76 -6.88
N ILE A 311 17.03 -5.82 -8.21
CA ILE A 311 16.46 -4.75 -9.05
C ILE A 311 14.95 -4.93 -9.25
N GLY A 312 14.50 -6.17 -9.42
CA GLY A 312 13.12 -6.48 -9.75
C GLY A 312 12.14 -6.27 -8.61
N THR A 313 12.53 -6.57 -7.38
CA THR A 313 11.65 -6.45 -6.21
C THR A 313 11.14 -5.02 -6.00
N PRO A 314 11.97 -3.96 -5.94
CA PRO A 314 11.45 -2.61 -5.75
C PRO A 314 10.55 -2.15 -6.91
N ILE A 315 10.86 -2.56 -8.15
CA ILE A 315 10.01 -2.27 -9.32
C ILE A 315 8.66 -2.98 -9.21
N MET A 316 8.65 -4.26 -8.84
CA MET A 316 7.41 -5.02 -8.63
C MET A 316 6.57 -4.42 -7.50
N LEU A 317 7.19 -3.99 -6.40
CA LEU A 317 6.46 -3.35 -5.30
C LEU A 317 5.84 -2.02 -5.76
N ALA A 318 6.59 -1.17 -6.46
CA ALA A 318 6.06 0.09 -6.99
C ALA A 318 4.93 -0.14 -8.01
N LEU A 319 5.08 -1.11 -8.92
CA LEU A 319 4.02 -1.47 -9.86
C LEU A 319 2.80 -2.07 -9.16
N GLY A 320 3.01 -2.83 -8.09
CA GLY A 320 1.93 -3.41 -7.28
C GLY A 320 1.10 -2.32 -6.59
N VAL A 321 1.77 -1.37 -5.93
CA VAL A 321 1.14 -0.20 -5.30
C VAL A 321 0.37 0.63 -6.32
N THR A 322 0.98 0.97 -7.45
CA THR A 322 0.32 1.77 -8.51
C THR A 322 -0.87 1.05 -9.12
N THR A 323 -0.79 -0.27 -9.31
CA THR A 323 -1.92 -1.08 -9.79
C THR A 323 -3.05 -1.11 -8.77
N ALA A 324 -2.75 -1.32 -7.49
CA ALA A 324 -3.75 -1.30 -6.44
C ALA A 324 -4.39 0.08 -6.30
N ASP A 325 -3.61 1.15 -6.48
CA ASP A 325 -4.10 2.53 -6.46
C ASP A 325 -5.05 2.83 -7.62
N ALA A 326 -4.73 2.36 -8.83
CA ALA A 326 -5.59 2.47 -10.00
C ALA A 326 -6.90 1.71 -9.82
N VAL A 327 -6.86 0.50 -9.24
CA VAL A 327 -8.07 -0.25 -8.89
C VAL A 327 -8.92 0.52 -7.87
N MET A 328 -8.31 1.08 -6.82
CA MET A 328 -9.02 1.86 -5.80
C MET A 328 -9.62 3.17 -6.33
N ALA A 329 -9.05 3.76 -7.38
CA ALA A 329 -9.63 4.91 -8.07
C ALA A 329 -10.85 4.54 -8.93
N ALA A 330 -10.92 3.29 -9.39
CA ALA A 330 -12.04 2.76 -10.14
C ALA A 330 -13.18 2.24 -9.25
N LEU A 331 -13.02 2.14 -7.93
CA LEU A 331 -14.07 1.73 -7.00
C LEU A 331 -14.92 2.93 -6.55
N PRO A 332 -16.09 2.70 -5.92
CA PRO A 332 -16.87 3.77 -5.30
C PRO A 332 -16.03 4.64 -4.36
N ASN A 333 -16.21 5.95 -4.46
CA ASN A 333 -15.35 6.96 -3.83
C ASN A 333 -15.30 6.91 -2.29
N LEU A 334 -16.32 6.36 -1.62
CA LEU A 334 -16.42 6.31 -0.15
C LEU A 334 -15.83 5.04 0.51
N ILE A 335 -15.30 4.08 -0.26
CA ILE A 335 -14.84 2.78 0.26
C ILE A 335 -13.44 2.84 0.86
#